data_AF-A0A9E3HCM3-F1
#
_entry.id   AF-A0A9E3HCM3-F1
#
_cell.length_a   1.000
_cell.length_b   1.000
_cell.length_c   1.000
_cell.angle_alpha   90.00
_cell.angle_beta   90.00
_cell.angle_gamma   90.00
#
_symmetry.space_group_name_H-M   'P 1'
#
loop_
_entity.id
_entity.type
_entity.pdbx_description
1 polymer ?
#
loop_
_entity_poly.entity_id
_entity_poly.type
_entity_poly.pdbx_seq_one_letter_code
_entity_poly.pdbx_strand_id
1 'polypeptide(L)'
;MSYDNACKYLAEQYPIEFVRWLLGVEPQHIEVLKTELTLEPIRADSVTFLQAENQILHLEIPDREKKQNIAGCIEILAGLRFEKDLIRNFLREDIMRESVIYQDILQKGRKQGEESLILRQLHRRFGEIDSSLIERLRGLSAEQLENLGEALLDFSNVADLIAYLEQLERS
;
A
#
# COMPACT_ATOMS: atom_id res chain seq x y z
N MET A 1 -1.87 -7.66 -20.57
CA MET A 1 -3.15 -7.05 -21.01
C MET A 1 -4.25 -7.44 -20.03
N SER A 2 -4.33 -6.83 -18.83
CA SER A 2 -5.36 -7.22 -17.84
C SER A 2 -5.82 -6.10 -16.88
N TYR A 3 -5.30 -4.86 -17.01
CA TYR A 3 -5.56 -3.80 -16.02
C TYR A 3 -6.73 -2.87 -16.38
N ASP A 4 -7.27 -2.97 -17.60
CA ASP A 4 -8.39 -2.13 -18.05
C ASP A 4 -9.78 -2.66 -17.60
N ASN A 5 -9.85 -3.83 -16.98
CA ASN A 5 -11.14 -4.42 -16.56
C ASN A 5 -11.61 -3.93 -15.18
N ALA A 6 -10.69 -3.38 -14.38
CA ALA A 6 -10.90 -2.83 -13.04
C ALA A 6 -11.92 -1.71 -12.99
N CYS A 7 -11.53 -0.59 -13.59
CA CYS A 7 -12.34 0.61 -13.65
C CYS A 7 -13.62 0.37 -14.43
N LYS A 8 -13.57 -0.44 -15.50
CA LYS A 8 -14.75 -0.84 -16.26
C LYS A 8 -15.76 -1.57 -15.37
N TYR A 9 -15.30 -2.56 -14.60
CA TYR A 9 -16.20 -3.29 -13.71
C TYR A 9 -16.76 -2.40 -12.60
N LEU A 10 -15.93 -1.58 -11.95
CA LEU A 10 -16.41 -0.69 -10.88
C LEU A 10 -17.40 0.36 -11.40
N ALA A 11 -17.17 0.92 -12.59
CA ALA A 11 -18.09 1.85 -13.22
C ALA A 11 -19.40 1.16 -13.68
N GLU A 12 -19.34 -0.09 -14.14
CA GLU A 12 -20.54 -0.85 -14.56
C GLU A 12 -21.35 -1.40 -13.40
N GLN A 13 -20.71 -1.85 -12.32
CA GLN A 13 -21.36 -2.56 -11.21
C GLN A 13 -21.65 -1.67 -10.00
N TYR A 14 -20.84 -0.64 -9.76
CA TYR A 14 -20.97 0.27 -8.61
C TYR A 14 -20.85 1.76 -9.01
N PRO A 15 -21.69 2.24 -9.95
CA PRO A 15 -21.55 3.56 -10.53
C PRO A 15 -21.65 4.71 -9.52
N ILE A 16 -22.53 4.62 -8.52
CA ILE A 16 -22.78 5.70 -7.55
C ILE A 16 -21.58 5.88 -6.63
N GLU A 17 -21.11 4.78 -6.06
CA GLU A 17 -19.97 4.75 -5.16
C GLU A 17 -18.68 5.16 -5.88
N PHE A 18 -18.55 4.77 -7.14
CA PHE A 18 -17.41 5.13 -7.98
C PHE A 18 -17.37 6.63 -8.26
N VAL A 19 -18.50 7.25 -8.65
CA VAL A 19 -18.59 8.69 -8.89
C VAL A 19 -18.38 9.49 -7.62
N ARG A 20 -18.99 9.08 -6.50
CA ARG A 20 -18.81 9.75 -5.20
C ARG A 20 -17.36 9.71 -4.75
N TRP A 21 -16.69 8.58 -4.91
CA TRP A 21 -15.27 8.43 -4.54
C TRP A 21 -14.35 9.27 -5.44
N LEU A 22 -14.59 9.27 -6.76
CA LEU A 22 -13.70 9.94 -7.72
C LEU A 22 -13.85 11.47 -7.71
N LEU A 23 -15.09 11.96 -7.65
CA LEU A 23 -15.41 13.38 -7.81
C LEU A 23 -15.77 14.07 -6.48
N GLY A 24 -15.98 13.33 -5.40
CA GLY A 24 -16.37 13.90 -4.10
C GLY A 24 -17.77 14.51 -4.08
N VAL A 25 -18.60 14.23 -5.09
CA VAL A 25 -19.97 14.75 -5.24
C VAL A 25 -21.00 13.65 -5.07
N GLU A 26 -22.23 14.04 -4.70
CA GLU A 26 -23.36 13.12 -4.57
C GLU A 26 -24.19 13.12 -5.86
N PRO A 27 -24.10 12.07 -6.69
CA PRO A 27 -24.78 12.04 -7.98
C PRO A 27 -26.28 11.77 -7.79
N GLN A 28 -27.14 12.64 -8.34
CA GLN A 28 -28.59 12.50 -8.24
C GLN A 28 -29.15 11.43 -9.20
N HIS A 29 -28.47 11.16 -10.31
CA HIS A 29 -28.84 10.16 -11.31
C HIS A 29 -27.60 9.63 -12.01
N ILE A 30 -27.53 8.32 -12.23
CA ILE A 30 -26.47 7.69 -13.04
C ILE A 30 -27.06 6.65 -13.96
N GLU A 31 -26.67 6.75 -15.23
CA GLU A 31 -26.94 5.77 -16.26
C GLU A 31 -25.62 5.29 -16.86
N VAL A 32 -25.41 3.97 -16.89
CA VAL A 32 -24.23 3.35 -17.48
C VAL A 32 -24.52 3.04 -18.94
N LEU A 33 -23.97 3.83 -19.87
CA LEU A 33 -24.15 3.63 -21.30
C LEU A 33 -23.01 2.77 -21.87
N LYS A 34 -23.35 1.61 -22.45
CA LYS A 34 -22.39 0.74 -23.13
C LYS A 34 -22.21 1.17 -24.58
N THR A 35 -21.15 1.92 -24.87
CA THR A 35 -20.79 2.30 -26.24
C THR A 35 -19.38 1.82 -26.56
N GLU A 36 -19.24 0.58 -27.02
CA GLU A 36 -18.00 0.13 -27.64
C GLU A 36 -17.87 0.85 -29.00
N LEU A 37 -16.91 1.78 -29.10
CA LEU A 37 -16.56 2.44 -30.36
C LEU A 37 -15.62 1.52 -31.16
N THR A 38 -15.94 1.37 -32.44
CA THR A 38 -15.29 0.47 -33.41
C THR A 38 -13.82 0.83 -33.68
N LEU A 39 -13.03 -0.21 -34.00
CA LEU A 39 -11.58 -0.27 -34.15
C LEU A 39 -10.98 0.64 -35.24
N GLU A 40 -10.38 1.79 -34.88
CA GLU A 40 -9.18 2.41 -35.49
C GLU A 40 -8.68 3.58 -34.59
N PRO A 41 -7.35 3.82 -34.45
CA PRO A 41 -6.76 4.19 -33.16
C PRO A 41 -6.82 5.70 -32.88
N ILE A 42 -7.94 6.17 -32.33
CA ILE A 42 -7.90 7.23 -31.33
C ILE A 42 -7.67 6.50 -30.00
N ARG A 43 -6.42 6.44 -29.53
CA ARG A 43 -6.05 5.76 -28.27
C ARG A 43 -6.54 6.57 -27.07
N ALA A 44 -7.84 6.59 -26.86
CA ALA A 44 -8.37 6.84 -25.54
C ALA A 44 -8.33 5.52 -24.78
N ASP A 45 -7.43 5.40 -23.80
CA ASP A 45 -7.33 4.19 -22.97
C ASP A 45 -8.57 4.01 -22.08
N SER A 46 -9.32 5.08 -21.79
CA SER A 46 -10.69 5.04 -21.25
C SER A 46 -11.37 6.40 -21.41
N VAL A 47 -12.60 6.41 -21.95
CA VAL A 47 -13.49 7.59 -21.93
C VAL A 47 -14.64 7.27 -20.99
N THR A 48 -14.78 8.02 -19.91
CA THR A 48 -15.87 7.85 -18.94
C THR A 48 -16.69 9.12 -18.87
N PHE A 49 -17.95 9.05 -19.29
CA PHE A 49 -18.87 10.18 -19.20
C PHE A 49 -19.40 10.27 -17.77
N LEU A 50 -18.97 11.29 -17.03
CA LEU A 50 -19.45 11.57 -15.69
C LEU A 50 -20.49 12.68 -15.82
N GLN A 51 -21.78 12.33 -15.68
CA GLN A 51 -22.87 13.29 -15.73
C GLN A 51 -22.98 14.07 -14.41
N ALA A 52 -21.92 14.80 -14.07
CA ALA A 52 -21.95 15.90 -13.11
C ALA A 52 -21.68 17.18 -13.92
N GLU A 53 -22.73 17.99 -14.11
CA GLU A 53 -22.70 19.28 -14.80
C GLU A 53 -21.80 19.35 -16.05
N ASN A 54 -22.29 18.78 -17.16
CA ASN A 54 -21.83 19.09 -18.52
C ASN A 54 -20.30 19.00 -18.79
N GLN A 55 -19.58 18.16 -18.05
CA GLN A 55 -18.13 17.99 -18.18
C GLN A 55 -17.79 16.56 -18.63
N ILE A 56 -16.76 16.43 -19.47
CA ILE A 56 -16.22 15.14 -19.90
C ILE A 56 -14.88 14.95 -19.20
N LEU A 57 -14.75 13.88 -18.39
CA LEU A 57 -13.48 13.50 -17.81
C LEU A 57 -12.77 12.53 -18.76
N HIS A 58 -11.74 13.02 -19.42
CA HIS A 58 -10.87 12.25 -20.31
C HIS A 58 -9.52 12.04 -19.62
N LEU A 59 -9.18 10.79 -19.34
CA LEU A 59 -7.92 10.43 -18.68
C LEU A 59 -7.01 9.68 -19.67
N GLU A 60 -5.99 10.36 -20.16
CA GLU A 60 -4.90 9.75 -20.94
C GLU A 60 -3.69 9.58 -20.04
N ILE A 61 -3.26 8.34 -19.83
CA ILE A 61 -1.96 8.04 -19.21
C ILE A 61 -1.13 7.29 -20.25
N PRO A 62 -0.47 8.01 -21.17
CA PRO A 62 0.24 7.40 -22.30
C PRO A 62 1.50 6.62 -21.89
N ASP A 63 1.98 6.84 -20.67
CA ASP A 63 3.19 6.24 -20.14
C ASP A 63 2.86 5.04 -19.24
N ARG A 64 3.37 3.87 -19.62
CA ARG A 64 3.14 2.60 -18.93
C ARG A 64 3.64 2.63 -17.48
N GLU A 65 4.77 3.28 -17.22
CA GLU A 65 5.34 3.40 -15.87
C GLU A 65 4.45 4.29 -15.00
N LYS A 66 3.96 5.42 -15.55
CA LYS A 66 3.00 6.28 -14.86
C LYS A 66 1.66 5.58 -14.63
N LYS A 67 1.20 4.74 -15.57
CA LYS A 67 -0.03 3.95 -15.42
C LYS A 67 0.08 2.95 -14.27
N GLN A 68 1.23 2.28 -14.12
CA GLN A 68 1.50 1.35 -13.01
C GLN A 68 1.53 2.07 -11.66
N ASN A 69 2.24 3.20 -11.59
CA ASN A 69 2.31 4.02 -10.38
C ASN A 69 0.93 4.57 -9.95
N ILE A 70 0.15 5.09 -10.90
CA ILE A 70 -1.20 5.62 -10.63
C ILE A 70 -2.17 4.50 -10.22
N ALA A 71 -2.12 3.34 -10.86
CA ALA A 71 -2.93 2.19 -10.48
C ALA A 71 -2.62 1.71 -9.05
N GLY A 72 -1.34 1.66 -8.66
CA GLY A 72 -0.95 1.33 -7.28
C GLY A 72 -1.47 2.32 -6.24
N CYS A 73 -1.45 3.63 -6.54
CA CYS A 73 -2.02 4.66 -5.67
C CYS A 73 -3.56 4.55 -5.55
N ILE A 74 -4.25 4.25 -6.66
CA ILE A 74 -5.71 4.04 -6.67
C ILE A 74 -6.10 2.86 -5.80
N GLU A 75 -5.31 1.79 -5.78
CA GLU A 75 -5.59 0.60 -4.99
C GLU A 75 -5.53 0.86 -3.47
N ILE A 76 -4.52 1.60 -3.02
CA ILE A 76 -4.37 1.98 -1.60
C ILE A 76 -5.56 2.85 -1.17
N LEU A 77 -5.96 3.80 -2.02
CA LEU A 77 -7.12 4.65 -1.75
C LEU A 77 -8.44 3.88 -1.81
N ALA A 78 -8.57 2.91 -2.72
CA ALA A 78 -9.72 2.01 -2.78
C ALA A 78 -9.80 1.14 -1.52
N GLY A 79 -8.65 0.70 -0.98
CA GLY A 79 -8.53 -0.01 0.29
C GLY A 79 -9.07 0.75 1.52
N LEU A 80 -9.21 2.08 1.44
CA LEU A 80 -9.82 2.88 2.50
C LEU A 80 -11.36 2.82 2.49
N ARG A 81 -11.97 2.37 1.40
CA ARG A 81 -13.43 2.40 1.20
C ARG A 81 -14.04 1.04 0.84
N PHE A 82 -13.27 0.15 0.25
CA PHE A 82 -13.76 -1.11 -0.32
C PHE A 82 -13.04 -2.33 0.29
N GLU A 83 -13.69 -3.48 0.23
CA GLU A 83 -13.14 -4.73 0.76
C GLU A 83 -11.98 -5.26 -0.08
N LYS A 84 -11.03 -5.92 0.59
CA LYS A 84 -9.79 -6.41 -0.01
C LYS A 84 -10.01 -7.36 -1.19
N ASP A 85 -11.03 -8.20 -1.11
CA ASP A 85 -11.33 -9.18 -2.17
C ASP A 85 -11.91 -8.50 -3.41
N LEU A 86 -12.70 -7.44 -3.23
CA LEU A 86 -13.19 -6.62 -4.34
C LEU A 86 -12.01 -5.94 -5.07
N ILE A 87 -11.06 -5.41 -4.31
CA ILE A 87 -9.89 -4.71 -4.85
C ILE A 87 -8.99 -5.64 -5.66
N ARG A 88 -8.72 -6.85 -5.13
CA ARG A 88 -7.88 -7.87 -5.78
C ARG A 88 -8.44 -8.40 -7.10
N ASN A 89 -9.76 -8.32 -7.30
CA ASN A 89 -10.39 -8.69 -8.57
C ASN A 89 -10.08 -7.70 -9.70
N PHE A 90 -9.66 -6.48 -9.35
CA PHE A 90 -9.45 -5.38 -10.28
C PHE A 90 -7.99 -5.02 -10.41
N LEU A 91 -7.26 -4.98 -9.30
CA LEU A 91 -5.87 -4.59 -9.27
C LEU A 91 -5.07 -5.74 -8.66
N ARG A 92 -4.02 -6.15 -9.38
CA ARG A 92 -3.20 -7.31 -8.99
C ARG A 92 -1.97 -6.82 -8.26
N GLU A 93 -1.55 -7.60 -7.26
CA GLU A 93 -0.40 -7.27 -6.40
C GLU A 93 0.90 -6.99 -7.18
N ASP A 94 1.08 -7.60 -8.35
CA ASP A 94 2.25 -7.40 -9.19
C ASP A 94 2.35 -5.99 -9.78
N ILE A 95 1.24 -5.27 -9.96
CA ILE A 95 1.26 -3.84 -10.33
C ILE A 95 1.75 -3.00 -9.17
N MET A 96 1.28 -3.31 -7.96
CA MET A 96 1.51 -2.49 -6.78
C MET A 96 2.96 -2.49 -6.34
N ARG A 97 3.70 -3.55 -6.65
CA ARG A 97 5.11 -3.71 -6.23
C ARG A 97 6.01 -2.58 -6.71
N GLU A 98 5.65 -1.91 -7.80
CA GLU A 98 6.38 -0.73 -8.30
C GLU A 98 6.02 0.56 -7.55
N SER A 99 4.88 0.60 -6.82
CA SER A 99 4.48 1.77 -6.04
C SER A 99 5.40 1.98 -4.83
N VAL A 100 5.99 3.17 -4.77
CA VAL A 100 6.81 3.60 -3.63
C VAL A 100 6.04 3.59 -2.30
N ILE A 101 4.73 3.86 -2.33
CA ILE A 101 3.89 3.83 -1.12
C ILE A 101 3.65 2.38 -0.67
N TYR A 102 3.42 1.47 -1.61
CA TYR A 102 3.27 0.05 -1.29
C TYR A 102 4.56 -0.52 -0.69
N GLN A 103 5.72 -0.16 -1.27
CA GLN A 103 7.03 -0.53 -0.74
C GLN A 103 7.25 0.03 0.68
N ASP A 104 6.91 1.30 0.94
CA ASP A 104 6.99 1.91 2.27
C ASP A 104 6.08 1.21 3.29
N ILE A 105 4.84 0.85 2.91
CA ILE A 105 3.93 0.09 3.77
C ILE A 105 4.52 -1.28 4.11
N LEU A 106 5.07 -1.99 3.13
CA LEU A 106 5.72 -3.28 3.35
C LEU A 106 6.94 -3.14 4.28
N GLN A 107 7.77 -2.12 4.09
CA GLN A 107 8.92 -1.85 4.96
C GLN A 107 8.50 -1.53 6.40
N LYS A 108 7.46 -0.70 6.58
CA LYS A 108 6.90 -0.41 7.91
C LYS A 108 6.33 -1.66 8.57
N GLY A 109 5.59 -2.47 7.82
CA GLY A 109 5.04 -3.74 8.32
C GLY A 109 6.14 -4.73 8.72
N ARG A 110 7.22 -4.83 7.92
CA ARG A 110 8.40 -5.62 8.25
C ARG A 110 9.05 -5.17 9.56
N LYS A 111 9.35 -3.87 9.67
CA LYS A 111 9.95 -3.28 10.88
C LYS A 111 9.09 -3.53 12.12
N GLN A 112 7.78 -3.30 12.03
CA GLN A 112 6.84 -3.54 13.14
C GLN A 112 6.81 -5.02 13.57
N GLY A 113 6.86 -5.93 12.61
CA GLY A 113 6.92 -7.37 12.87
C GLY A 113 8.20 -7.79 13.57
N GLU A 114 9.34 -7.29 13.12
CA GLU A 114 10.65 -7.55 13.72
C GLU A 114 10.73 -6.96 15.14
N GLU A 115 10.34 -5.69 15.34
CA GLU A 115 10.30 -5.06 16.67
C GLU A 115 9.45 -5.88 17.66
N SER A 116 8.24 -6.26 17.23
CA SER A 116 7.33 -7.09 18.05
C SER A 116 7.92 -8.45 18.40
N LEU A 117 8.65 -9.07 17.47
CA LEU A 117 9.33 -10.34 17.73
C LEU A 117 10.48 -10.16 18.73
N ILE A 118 11.33 -9.16 18.51
CA ILE A 118 12.48 -8.86 19.37
C ILE A 118 12.03 -8.52 20.80
N LEU A 119 11.03 -7.65 20.96
CA LEU A 119 10.50 -7.30 22.28
C LEU A 119 9.94 -8.53 23.02
N ARG A 120 9.23 -9.42 22.32
CA ARG A 120 8.74 -10.68 22.93
C ARG A 120 9.88 -11.61 23.33
N GLN A 121 10.94 -11.71 22.52
CA GLN A 121 12.11 -12.52 22.84
C GLN A 121 12.85 -11.96 24.06
N LEU A 122 13.09 -10.66 24.10
CA LEU A 122 13.72 -9.96 25.22
C LEU A 122 12.93 -10.14 26.50
N HIS A 123 11.61 -9.92 26.44
CA HIS A 123 10.73 -10.12 27.59
C HIS A 123 10.77 -11.56 28.10
N ARG A 124 10.82 -12.54 27.20
CA ARG A 124 10.89 -13.96 27.55
C ARG A 124 12.25 -14.38 28.14
N ARG A 125 13.36 -13.83 27.65
CA ARG A 125 14.72 -14.20 28.11
C ARG A 125 15.13 -13.45 29.38
N PHE A 126 14.81 -12.16 29.47
CA PHE A 126 15.34 -11.27 30.49
C PHE A 126 14.28 -10.66 31.41
N GLY A 127 12.99 -10.88 31.15
CA GLY A 127 11.90 -10.29 31.93
C GLY A 127 11.61 -8.85 31.52
N GLU A 128 11.19 -8.00 32.46
CA GLU A 128 10.94 -6.59 32.17
C GLU A 128 12.23 -5.88 31.75
N ILE A 129 12.19 -5.26 30.57
CA ILE A 129 13.26 -4.44 30.00
C ILE A 129 12.94 -2.98 30.29
N ASP A 130 13.96 -2.18 30.60
CA ASP A 130 13.77 -0.74 30.82
C ASP A 130 13.21 -0.05 29.57
N SER A 131 12.24 0.84 29.80
CA SER A 131 11.67 1.77 28.82
C SER A 131 12.71 2.48 27.95
N SER A 132 13.87 2.84 28.51
CA SER A 132 14.96 3.49 27.79
C SER A 132 15.53 2.61 26.66
N LEU A 133 15.64 1.30 26.88
CA LEU A 133 16.10 0.34 25.89
C LEU A 133 15.03 0.06 24.84
N ILE A 134 13.76 0.02 25.24
CA ILE A 134 12.64 -0.15 24.31
C ILE A 134 12.60 1.00 23.29
N GLU A 135 12.80 2.24 23.74
CA GLU A 135 12.86 3.40 22.84
C GLU A 135 14.06 3.36 21.88
N ARG A 136 15.23 2.88 22.35
CA ARG A 136 16.38 2.65 21.46
C ARG A 136 16.08 1.61 20.39
N LEU A 137 15.42 0.50 20.77
CA LEU A 137 15.02 -0.56 19.84
C LEU A 137 14.04 -0.07 18.77
N ARG A 138 13.08 0.80 19.15
CA ARG A 138 12.14 1.45 18.21
C ARG A 138 12.83 2.32 17.16
N GLY A 139 13.97 2.90 17.53
CA GLY A 139 14.81 3.70 16.64
C GLY A 139 15.51 2.89 15.55
N LEU A 140 15.69 1.57 15.73
CA LEU A 140 16.46 0.73 14.81
C LEU A 140 15.77 0.54 13.45
N SER A 141 16.56 0.32 12.41
CA SER A 141 16.06 -0.13 11.10
C SER A 141 15.62 -1.60 11.16
N ALA A 142 14.84 -2.04 10.16
CA ALA A 142 14.46 -3.44 10.03
C ALA A 142 15.69 -4.37 9.99
N GLU A 143 16.69 -4.01 9.18
CA GLU A 143 17.94 -4.77 9.07
C GLU A 143 18.72 -4.84 10.40
N GLN A 144 18.76 -3.75 11.17
CA GLN A 144 19.38 -3.76 12.50
C GLN A 144 18.62 -4.65 13.48
N LEU A 145 17.27 -4.68 13.42
CA LEU A 145 16.45 -5.56 14.24
C LEU A 145 16.62 -7.03 13.86
N GLU A 146 16.75 -7.34 12.57
CA GLU A 146 17.05 -8.68 12.07
C GLU A 146 18.42 -9.18 12.59
N ASN A 147 19.46 -8.36 12.44
CA ASN A 147 20.80 -8.66 12.96
C ASN A 147 20.81 -8.83 14.49
N LEU A 148 20.04 -8.00 15.20
CA LEU A 148 19.86 -8.15 16.64
C LEU A 148 19.16 -9.47 16.98
N GLY A 149 18.20 -9.91 16.17
CA GLY A 149 17.50 -11.19 16.33
C GLY A 149 18.45 -12.40 16.33
N GLU A 150 19.47 -12.37 15.48
CA GLU A 150 20.51 -13.40 15.46
C GLU A 150 21.45 -13.26 16.66
N ALA A 151 21.97 -12.06 16.92
CA ALA A 151 22.89 -11.79 18.03
C ALA A 151 22.27 -12.12 19.40
N LEU A 152 20.95 -11.95 19.54
CA LEU A 152 20.20 -12.27 20.75
C LEU A 152 20.33 -13.73 21.19
N LEU A 153 20.65 -14.65 20.28
CA LEU A 153 20.85 -16.06 20.60
C LEU A 153 22.11 -16.29 21.45
N ASP A 154 23.13 -15.44 21.28
CA ASP A 154 24.42 -15.53 21.97
C ASP A 154 24.45 -14.75 23.29
N PHE A 155 23.46 -13.88 23.52
CA PHE A 155 23.42 -13.07 24.75
C PHE A 155 23.16 -13.96 25.97
N SER A 156 23.89 -13.69 27.04
CA SER A 156 23.73 -14.34 28.34
C SER A 156 22.92 -13.48 29.30
N ASN A 157 23.00 -12.15 29.18
CA ASN A 157 22.33 -11.21 30.07
C ASN A 157 22.02 -9.86 29.36
N VAL A 158 21.34 -8.96 30.07
CA VAL A 158 20.93 -7.65 29.52
C VAL A 158 22.11 -6.72 29.20
N ALA A 159 23.27 -6.88 29.87
CA ALA A 159 24.44 -6.06 29.56
C ALA A 159 24.99 -6.33 28.15
N ASP A 160 24.82 -7.55 27.62
CA ASP A 160 25.20 -7.89 26.25
C ASP A 160 24.37 -7.10 25.23
N LEU A 161 23.06 -6.94 25.49
CA LEU A 161 22.17 -6.09 24.70
C LEU A 161 22.61 -4.62 24.74
N ILE A 162 22.93 -4.11 25.93
CA ILE A 162 23.37 -2.72 26.09
C ILE A 162 24.65 -2.47 25.28
N ALA A 163 25.64 -3.36 25.41
CA ALA A 163 26.89 -3.26 24.69
C ALA A 163 26.69 -3.33 23.17
N TYR A 164 25.79 -4.20 22.69
CA TYR A 164 25.45 -4.30 21.27
C TYR A 164 24.83 -3.01 20.72
N LEU A 165 23.86 -2.43 21.45
CA LEU A 165 23.23 -1.17 21.04
C LEU A 165 24.22 0.01 21.05
N GLU A 166 25.14 0.05 22.01
CA GLU A 166 26.22 1.06 22.02
C GLU A 166 27.18 0.92 20.83
N GLN A 167 27.46 -0.31 20.39
CA GLN A 167 28.30 -0.55 19.21
C GLN A 167 27.62 -0.05 17.93
N LEU A 168 26.32 -0.31 17.80
CA LEU A 168 25.53 0.19 16.67
C LEU A 168 25.51 1.72 16.57
N GLU A 169 25.49 2.43 17.70
CA GLU A 169 25.51 3.91 17.72
C GLU A 169 26.86 4.52 17.37
N ARG A 170 27.95 3.73 17.45
CA ARG A 170 29.31 4.17 17.10
C ARG A 170 29.68 3.88 15.63
N SER A 171 28.80 3.18 14.92
CA SER A 171 28.98 2.73 13.53
C SER A 171 28.35 3.73 12.56
#